data_AF-A0A8J6PR45-F1
#
_entry.id   AF-A0A8J6PR45-F1
#
_cell.length_a   1.000
_cell.length_b   1.000
_cell.length_c   1.000
_cell.angle_alpha   90.00
_cell.angle_beta   90.00
_cell.angle_gamma   90.00
#
_symmetry.space_group_name_H-M   'P 1'
#
loop_
_entity.id
_entity.type
_entity.pdbx_description
1 polymer ?
#
loop_
_entity_poly.entity_id
_entity_poly.type
_entity_poly.pdbx_seq_one_letter_code
_entity_poly.pdbx_strand_id
1 'polypeptide(L)' 'QPHDTLWSIVTRTSPQRDPYAAVAEIQRLNHLHGYVIHPGQTLRVPAKH' A
#
# COMPACT_ATOMS: atom_id res chain seq x y z
N GLN A 1 -14.17 -9.65 -8.44
CA GLN A 1 -12.82 -9.23 -8.87
C GLN A 1 -12.30 -8.31 -7.79
N PRO A 2 -11.25 -8.64 -7.03
CA PRO A 2 -10.86 -7.78 -5.95
C PRO A 2 -10.12 -6.59 -6.54
N HIS A 3 -10.84 -5.47 -6.58
CA HIS A 3 -10.35 -4.09 -6.57
C HIS A 3 -9.00 -4.01 -5.85
N ASP A 4 -8.05 -3.24 -6.39
CA ASP A 4 -6.68 -3.16 -5.87
C ASP A 4 -6.66 -3.03 -4.34
N THR A 5 -5.93 -3.92 -3.68
CA THR A 5 -5.72 -3.89 -2.24
C THR A 5 -4.35 -3.28 -1.94
N LEU A 6 -4.15 -2.77 -0.71
CA LEU A 6 -2.82 -2.35 -0.26
C LEU A 6 -1.77 -3.46 -0.47
N TRP A 7 -2.18 -4.73 -0.31
CA TRP A 7 -1.33 -5.88 -0.58
C TRP A 7 -0.95 -5.98 -2.07
N SER A 8 -1.91 -5.90 -2.98
CA SER A 8 -1.66 -5.94 -4.43
C SER A 8 -0.74 -4.80 -4.90
N ILE A 9 -0.88 -3.62 -4.30
CA ILE A 9 -0.04 -2.46 -4.59
C ILE A 9 1.39 -2.73 -4.12
N VAL A 10 1.57 -3.23 -2.89
CA VAL A 10 2.88 -3.51 -2.32
C VAL A 10 3.61 -4.62 -3.07
N THR A 11 2.93 -5.72 -3.40
CA THR A 11 3.56 -6.81 -4.16
C THR A 11 4.03 -6.35 -5.54
N ARG A 12 3.34 -5.39 -6.17
CA ARG A 12 3.73 -4.82 -7.46
C ARG A 12 4.84 -3.78 -7.34
N THR A 13 4.76 -2.90 -6.34
CA THR A 13 5.64 -1.73 -6.21
C THR A 13 6.86 -1.99 -5.34
N SER A 14 6.89 -3.05 -4.52
CA SER A 14 8.00 -3.40 -3.62
C SER A 14 8.10 -4.93 -3.41
N PRO A 15 8.24 -5.74 -4.49
CA PRO A 15 8.23 -7.21 -4.40
C PRO A 15 9.35 -7.81 -3.55
N GLN A 16 10.41 -7.04 -3.27
CA GLN A 16 11.59 -7.48 -2.51
C GLN A 16 11.50 -7.12 -1.02
N ARG A 17 10.52 -6.31 -0.61
CA ARG A 17 10.33 -5.93 0.80
C ARG A 17 9.31 -6.84 1.44
N ASP A 18 9.40 -6.96 2.77
CA ASP A 18 8.34 -7.57 3.56
C ASP A 18 7.01 -6.83 3.29
N PRO A 19 5.97 -7.55 2.81
CA PRO A 19 4.73 -6.92 2.41
C PRO A 19 3.96 -6.31 3.59
N TYR A 20 4.05 -6.89 4.79
CA TYR A 20 3.42 -6.33 5.99
C TYR A 20 4.10 -5.01 6.40
N ALA A 21 5.43 -4.98 6.38
CA ALA A 21 6.18 -3.76 6.70
C ALA A 21 5.86 -2.64 5.70
N ALA A 22 5.80 -2.95 4.40
CA ALA A 22 5.46 -1.97 3.36
C ALA A 22 4.00 -1.50 3.44
N VAL A 23 3.04 -2.38 3.77
CA VAL A 23 1.64 -1.97 4.02
C VAL A 23 1.55 -1.01 5.21
N ALA A 24 2.23 -1.32 6.32
CA ALA A 24 2.25 -0.45 7.50
C ALA A 24 2.87 0.93 7.19
N GLU A 25 3.92 0.96 6.36
CA GLU A 25 4.54 2.20 5.91
C GLU A 25 3.58 3.03 5.03
N ILE A 26 2.88 2.40 4.08
CA ILE A 26 1.85 3.07 3.26
C ILE A 26 0.74 3.63 4.15
N GLN A 27 0.25 2.87 5.13
CA GLN A 27 -0.76 3.35 6.07
C GLN A 27 -0.30 4.59 6.82
N ARG A 28 0.93 4.55 7.36
CA ARG A 28 1.54 5.68 8.06
C ARG A 28 1.71 6.91 7.16
N LEU A 29 2.21 6.72 5.93
CA LEU A 29 2.44 7.81 4.96
C LEU A 29 1.15 8.48 4.48
N ASN A 30 0.04 7.74 4.49
CA ASN A 30 -1.26 8.21 4.00
C ASN A 30 -2.28 8.47 5.13
N HIS A 31 -1.84 8.38 6.40
CA HIS A 31 -2.69 8.59 7.57
C HIS A 31 -3.96 7.71 7.54
N LEU A 32 -3.82 6.47 7.06
CA LEU A 32 -4.93 5.53 6.97
C LEU A 32 -5.17 4.89 8.34
N HIS A 33 -6.39 5.06 8.86
CA HIS A 33 -6.82 4.45 10.12
C HIS A 33 -7.32 3.00 9.97
N GLY A 34 -7.07 2.37 8.82
CA GLY A 34 -7.51 1.01 8.51
C GLY A 34 -6.98 0.48 7.18
N TYR A 35 -7.57 -0.61 6.70
CA TYR A 35 -7.18 -1.28 5.45
C TYR A 35 -8.08 -0.91 4.26
N VAL A 36 -9.08 -0.08 4.49
CA VAL A 36 -10.04 0.33 3.45
C VAL A 36 -9.43 1.47 2.65
N ILE A 37 -9.32 1.24 1.34
CA ILE A 37 -8.95 2.24 0.35
C ILE A 37 -10.05 2.28 -0.71
N HIS A 38 -10.29 3.47 -1.28
CA HIS A 38 -11.33 3.67 -2.27
C HIS A 38 -10.74 3.86 -3.67
N PRO A 39 -11.39 3.35 -4.73
CA PRO A 39 -10.99 3.67 -6.10
C PRO A 39 -10.89 5.19 -6.33
N GLY A 40 -9.81 5.64 -6.97
CA GLY A 40 -9.53 7.07 -7.20
C GLY A 40 -8.78 7.76 -6.06
N GLN A 41 -8.58 7.11 -4.92
CA GLN A 41 -7.76 7.64 -3.83
C GLN A 41 -6.28 7.65 -4.22
N THR A 42 -5.63 8.81 -4.13
CA THR A 42 -4.19 8.92 -4.35
C THR A 42 -3.44 8.43 -3.12
N LEU A 43 -2.59 7.40 -3.29
CA LEU A 43 -1.77 6.84 -2.24
C LEU A 43 -0.29 7.14 -2.48
N ARG A 44 0.38 7.64 -1.45
CA ARG A 44 1.83 7.74 -1.36
C ARG A 44 2.42 6.36 -1.10
N VAL A 45 3.21 5.85 -2.02
CA VAL A 45 3.96 4.60 -1.86
C VAL A 45 5.42 4.90 -1.52
N PRO A 46 6.08 4.10 -0.66
CA PRO A 46 7.50 4.25 -0.39
C PRO A 46 8.30 4.08 -1.69
N ALA A 47 9.22 5.01 -1.96
CA ALA A 47 10.15 4.86 -3.08
C ALA A 47 11.07 3.66 -2.81
N LYS A 48 11.27 2.82 -3.82
CA LYS A 48 12.32 1.79 -3.75
C LYS A 48 13.67 2.50 -3.60
N HIS A 49 14.44 2.14 -2.57
CA HIS A 49 15.87 2.40 -2.53
C HIS A 49 16.59 1.27 -3.27
#